data_AF-X1SZH4-F1
#
_entry.id   AF-X1SZH4-F1
#
_cell.length_a   1.000
_cell.length_b   1.000
_cell.length_c   1.000
_cell.angle_alpha   90.00
_cell.angle_beta   90.00
_cell.angle_gamma   90.00
#
_symmetry.space_group_name_H-M   'P 1'
#
loop_
_entity.id
_entity.type
_entity.pdbx_description
1 polymer ?
#
loop_
_entity_poly.entity_id
_entity_poly.type
_entity_poly.pdbx_seq_one_letter_code
_entity_poly.pdbx_strand_id
1 'polypeptide(L)' 'MLNLCLLPIVLFSQIFDPGATGYTFVKLGIGVRPVAMGNAFTALSDDANAVFWNPSRLGIVETYYVSGMA' A
#
# COMPACT_ATOMS: atom_id res chain seq x y z
N MET A 1 26.15 -24.09 29.00
CA MET A 1 26.86 -23.64 27.78
C MET A 1 25.95 -23.58 26.55
N LEU A 2 25.00 -24.51 26.38
CA LEU A 2 24.04 -24.50 25.24
C LEU A 2 23.05 -23.31 25.26
N ASN A 3 22.54 -22.93 26.44
CA ASN A 3 21.57 -21.82 26.58
C ASN A 3 22.10 -20.43 26.18
N LEU A 4 23.41 -20.20 26.26
CA LEU A 4 24.01 -18.89 25.95
C LEU A 4 24.08 -18.65 24.42
N CYS A 5 24.11 -19.72 23.64
CA CYS A 5 24.19 -19.67 22.18
C CYS A 5 22.81 -19.39 21.52
N LEU A 6 21.71 -19.67 22.23
CA LEU A 6 20.34 -19.42 21.76
C LEU A 6 19.88 -17.97 21.99
N LEU A 7 20.52 -17.25 22.90
CA LEU A 7 20.19 -15.86 23.26
C LEU A 7 20.18 -14.87 22.06
N PRO A 8 21.18 -14.87 21.14
CA PRO A 8 21.14 -13.97 19.98
C PRO A 8 20.01 -14.28 18.99
N ILE A 9 19.58 -15.54 18.88
CA ILE A 9 18.52 -15.94 17.94
C ILE A 9 17.16 -15.37 18.38
N VAL A 10 16.89 -15.34 19.68
CA VAL A 10 15.63 -14.80 20.22
C VAL A 10 15.57 -13.27 20.05
N LEU A 11 16.69 -12.58 20.24
CA LEU A 11 16.79 -11.12 20.13
C LEU A 11 16.68 -10.60 18.69
N PHE A 12 17.16 -11.35 17.69
CA PHE A 12 17.06 -10.95 16.28
C PHE A 12 15.66 -11.13 15.67
N SER A 13 14.78 -11.90 16.31
CA SER A 13 13.43 -12.18 15.77
C SER A 13 12.47 -10.98 15.75
N GLN A 14 12.81 -9.87 16.42
CA GLN A 14 11.91 -8.73 16.62
C GLN A 14 12.01 -7.62 15.56
N ILE A 15 12.88 -7.74 14.55
CA ILE A 15 13.17 -6.66 13.59
C ILE A 15 12.11 -6.52 12.49
N PHE A 16 11.29 -7.56 12.26
CA PHE A 16 10.29 -7.58 11.20
C PHE A 16 8.89 -7.35 11.78
N ASP A 17 8.42 -6.11 11.79
CA ASP A 17 7.02 -5.78 12.05
C ASP A 17 6.29 -5.57 10.70
N PRO A 18 5.43 -6.51 10.27
CA PRO A 18 4.60 -6.35 9.06
C PRO A 18 3.68 -5.11 9.13
N GLY A 19 3.47 -4.56 10.33
CA GLY A 19 2.70 -3.38 10.64
C GLY A 19 3.43 -2.05 10.44
N ALA A 20 4.76 -2.02 10.60
CA ALA A 20 5.60 -0.82 10.64
C ALA A 20 5.88 -0.22 9.25
N THR A 21 4.83 -0.01 8.47
CA THR A 21 4.89 0.70 7.20
C THR A 21 4.52 2.16 7.43
N GLY A 22 5.37 3.12 7.04
CA GLY A 22 5.13 4.56 7.26
C GLY A 22 3.87 5.15 6.58
N TYR A 23 3.17 4.35 5.76
CA TYR A 23 1.98 4.73 5.00
C TYR A 23 0.77 3.89 5.42
N THR A 24 0.41 3.92 6.70
CA THR A 24 -0.70 3.14 7.26
C THR A 24 -2.05 3.44 6.59
N PHE A 25 -2.24 4.65 6.07
CA PHE A 25 -3.43 5.04 5.32
C PHE A 25 -3.57 4.31 3.97
N VAL A 26 -2.49 3.82 3.35
CA VAL A 26 -2.57 3.00 2.14
C VAL A 26 -3.26 1.66 2.43
N LYS A 27 -3.15 1.14 3.67
CA LYS A 27 -3.88 -0.05 4.10
C LYS A 27 -5.40 0.18 4.19
N LEU A 28 -5.82 1.42 4.42
CA LEU A 28 -7.24 1.83 4.40
C LEU A 28 -7.76 2.02 2.96
N GLY A 29 -6.84 2.27 2.00
CA GLY A 29 -7.12 2.55 0.60
C GLY A 29 -7.30 4.05 0.33
N ILE A 30 -6.88 4.51 -0.86
CA ILE A 30 -6.97 5.90 -1.30
C ILE A 30 -8.05 6.04 -2.38
N GLY A 31 -8.98 6.97 -2.17
CA GLY A 31 -10.09 7.26 -3.11
C GLY A 31 -11.33 6.39 -2.88
N VAL A 32 -12.52 6.99 -3.08
CA VAL A 32 -13.81 6.32 -2.79
C VAL A 32 -14.05 5.12 -3.70
N ARG A 33 -13.77 5.25 -5.01
CA ARG A 33 -14.03 4.18 -5.99
C ARG A 33 -13.14 2.95 -5.79
N PRO A 34 -11.81 3.08 -5.61
CA PRO A 34 -10.95 1.95 -5.29
C PRO A 34 -11.32 1.24 -3.99
N VAL A 35 -11.68 2.01 -2.96
CA VAL A 35 -12.12 1.47 -1.66
C VAL A 35 -13.46 0.74 -1.77
N ALA A 36 -14.43 1.29 -2.52
CA ALA A 36 -15.71 0.64 -2.79
C ALA A 36 -15.56 -0.69 -3.56
N MET A 37 -14.49 -0.83 -4.35
CA MET A 37 -14.13 -2.07 -5.04
C MET A 37 -13.31 -3.04 -4.15
N GLY A 38 -13.23 -2.79 -2.84
CA GLY A 38 -12.47 -3.64 -1.92
C GLY A 38 -10.96 -3.60 -2.19
N ASN A 39 -10.42 -2.45 -2.58
CA ASN A 39 -9.01 -2.24 -2.94
C ASN A 39 -8.54 -3.03 -4.19
N ALA A 40 -9.47 -3.59 -4.98
CA ALA A 40 -9.17 -4.33 -6.21
C ALA A 40 -9.20 -3.43 -7.46
N PHE A 41 -8.42 -2.35 -7.45
CA PHE A 41 -8.50 -1.29 -8.47
C PHE A 41 -7.36 -1.27 -9.50
N THR A 42 -6.29 -2.03 -9.28
CA THR A 42 -5.05 -1.99 -10.09
C THR A 42 -5.26 -2.24 -11.59
N ALA A 43 -6.20 -3.13 -11.93
CA ALA A 43 -6.52 -3.48 -13.32
C ALA A 43 -7.51 -2.51 -13.99
N LEU A 44 -8.21 -1.68 -13.22
CA LEU A 44 -9.31 -0.83 -13.69
C LEU A 44 -9.02 0.67 -13.48
N SER A 45 -7.75 1.04 -13.31
CA SER A 45 -7.31 2.37 -12.95
C SER A 45 -7.42 3.39 -14.08
N ASP A 46 -8.64 3.77 -14.43
CA ASP A 46 -9.03 4.64 -15.55
C ASP A 46 -9.42 6.07 -15.12
N ASP A 47 -9.14 6.46 -13.87
CA ASP A 47 -9.48 7.76 -13.28
C ASP A 47 -8.30 8.40 -12.51
N ALA A 48 -8.54 9.54 -11.85
CA ALA A 48 -7.52 10.25 -11.05
C ALA A 48 -6.84 9.39 -9.97
N ASN A 49 -7.48 8.32 -9.48
CA ASN A 49 -6.90 7.45 -8.47
C ASN A 49 -5.76 6.58 -9.04
N ALA A 50 -5.61 6.50 -10.37
CA ALA A 50 -4.53 5.76 -11.03
C ALA A 50 -3.12 6.16 -10.52
N VAL A 51 -2.93 7.41 -10.07
CA VAL A 51 -1.68 7.88 -9.42
C VAL A 51 -1.25 7.00 -8.25
N PHE A 52 -2.20 6.55 -7.44
CA PHE A 52 -1.93 5.79 -6.22
C PHE A 52 -2.01 4.27 -6.44
N TRP A 53 -2.79 3.82 -7.43
CA TRP A 53 -3.07 2.41 -7.63
C TRP A 53 -2.31 1.77 -8.79
N ASN A 54 -2.07 2.50 -9.89
CA ASN A 54 -1.33 2.00 -11.05
C ASN A 54 -0.90 3.16 -11.98
N PRO A 55 0.33 3.67 -11.82
CA PRO A 55 0.80 4.82 -12.57
C PRO A 55 1.00 4.54 -14.06
N SER A 56 1.18 3.27 -14.47
CA SER A 56 1.34 2.92 -15.90
C SER A 56 0.09 3.24 -16.72
N ARG A 57 -1.08 3.26 -16.10
CA ARG A 57 -2.35 3.57 -16.76
C ARG A 57 -2.63 5.07 -16.89
N LEU A 58 -1.92 5.94 -16.17
CA LEU A 58 -2.13 7.40 -16.26
C LEU A 58 -1.97 7.94 -17.68
N GLY A 59 -1.05 7.37 -18.46
CA GLY A 59 -0.79 7.80 -19.84
C GLY A 59 -1.87 7.41 -20.86
N ILE A 60 -2.84 6.56 -20.47
CA ILE A 60 -3.92 6.07 -21.32
C ILE A 60 -5.31 6.44 -20.77
N VAL A 61 -5.36 7.34 -19.79
CA VAL A 61 -6.62 7.90 -19.31
C VAL A 61 -7.16 8.90 -20.35
N GLU A 62 -8.38 8.68 -20.85
CA GLU A 62 -8.95 9.44 -21.96
C GLU A 62 -9.43 10.85 -21.56
N THR A 63 -9.73 11.06 -20.28
CA THR A 63 -10.35 12.30 -19.78
C THR A 63 -9.46 13.01 -18.76
N TYR A 64 -9.49 14.34 -18.75
CA TYR A 64 -8.80 15.12 -17.73
C TYR A 64 -9.58 15.06 -16.40
N TYR A 65 -8.96 14.48 -15.37
CA TYR A 65 -9.53 14.41 -14.03
C TYR A 65 -8.78 15.34 -13.07
N VAL A 66 -9.52 16.10 -12.27
CA VAL A 66 -8.99 16.84 -11.12
C VAL A 66 -9.66 16.27 -9.88
N SER A 67 -8.86 15.66 -9.01
CA SER A 67 -9.33 15.17 -7.71
C SER A 67 -8.52 15.83 -6.61
N GLY A 68 -9.20 16.55 -5.72
CA GLY A 68 -8.62 17.06 -4.49
C GLY A 68 -8.58 15.95 -3.43
N MET A 69 -7.49 15.88 -2.67
CA MET A 69 -7.44 15.12 -1.42
C MET A 69 -7.98 16.06 -0.34
N ALA A 70 -9.20 15.80 0.13
CA ALA A 70 -9.79 16.47 1.29
C ALA A 70 -9.43 15.70 2.57
#